data_AF-A0A646QCW0-F1
#
_entry.id   AF-A0A646QCW0-F1
#
_cell.length_a   1.000
_cell.length_b   1.000
_cell.length_c   1.000
_cell.angle_alpha   90.00
_cell.angle_beta   90.00
_cell.angle_gamma   90.00
#
_symmetry.space_group_name_H-M   'P 1'
#
loop_
_entity.id
_entity.type
_entity.pdbx_description
1 polymer ?
#
loop_
_entity_poly.entity_id
_entity_poly.type
_entity_poly.pdbx_seq_one_letter_code
_entity_poly.pdbx_strand_id
1 'polypeptide(L)'
;MPFSKFVEIGRIAFIAFGHDRGKICAIVDVIDQNRALVDGPCTSVSRQPISFKRLHLTKFRIKFPHSASTRVVRNAWNKADVTKEWNETNWAKKLAAAKIKNKMTDFDRFKLYKAKQTRNRIIHREYLKLKTRLKKSPPKLKLKRHANKSAVAIARHRAIKAEPPKPVEKKEVKKPEKIVKKGRPEKGAKKAQKVETKT
;
A
#
# COMPACT_ATOMS: atom_id res chain seq x y z
N MET A 1 3.89 -10.41 3.46
CA MET A 1 3.03 -10.53 2.26
C MET A 1 3.40 -11.82 1.55
N PRO A 2 2.45 -12.69 1.17
CA PRO A 2 2.76 -13.86 0.35
C PRO A 2 3.01 -13.44 -1.11
N PHE A 3 3.86 -14.19 -1.82
CA PHE A 3 4.01 -14.07 -3.26
C PHE A 3 2.69 -14.48 -3.96
N SER A 4 2.33 -13.82 -5.06
CA SER A 4 1.08 -14.06 -5.80
C SER A 4 1.28 -14.69 -7.19
N LYS A 5 2.54 -14.84 -7.62
CA LYS A 5 2.92 -15.42 -8.91
C LYS A 5 4.10 -16.36 -8.67
N PHE A 6 3.86 -17.65 -8.80
CA PHE A 6 4.87 -18.68 -8.60
C PHE A 6 5.35 -19.23 -9.94
N VAL A 7 6.58 -19.73 -9.99
CA VAL A 7 7.02 -20.57 -11.11
C VAL A 7 6.23 -21.87 -11.02
N GLU A 8 5.40 -22.14 -12.02
CA GLU A 8 4.57 -23.34 -12.10
C GLU A 8 4.28 -23.69 -13.56
N ILE A 9 4.01 -24.97 -13.80
CA ILE A 9 3.70 -25.49 -15.13
C ILE A 9 2.41 -24.83 -15.66
N GLY A 10 2.50 -24.35 -16.89
CA GLY A 10 1.45 -23.63 -17.60
C GLY A 10 1.26 -22.18 -17.21
N ARG A 11 2.08 -21.60 -16.33
CA ARG A 11 2.08 -20.15 -16.14
C ARG A 11 2.66 -19.44 -17.36
N ILE A 12 2.00 -18.37 -17.79
CA ILE A 12 2.46 -17.53 -18.88
C ILE A 12 3.46 -16.50 -18.36
N ALA A 13 4.59 -16.41 -19.03
CA ALA A 13 5.66 -15.47 -18.77
C ALA A 13 5.89 -14.55 -19.98
N PHE A 14 6.37 -13.34 -19.70
CA PHE A 14 6.84 -12.38 -20.69
C PHE A 14 8.36 -12.40 -20.79
N ILE A 15 8.91 -12.46 -22.00
CA ILE A 15 10.36 -12.50 -22.24
C ILE A 15 10.90 -11.06 -22.28
N ALA A 16 11.66 -10.70 -21.26
CA ALA A 16 12.13 -9.32 -21.04
C ALA A 16 13.32 -8.92 -21.93
N PHE A 17 14.23 -9.86 -22.21
CA PHE A 17 15.45 -9.67 -23.01
C PHE A 17 15.94 -10.99 -23.64
N GLY A 18 16.73 -10.86 -24.72
CA GLY A 18 17.14 -11.97 -25.59
C GLY A 18 16.53 -11.87 -26.99
N HIS A 19 16.70 -12.92 -27.81
CA HIS A 19 16.18 -12.98 -29.18
C HIS A 19 14.65 -12.82 -29.23
N ASP A 20 13.93 -13.60 -28.42
CA ASP A 20 12.46 -13.58 -28.30
C ASP A 20 11.89 -12.43 -27.45
N ARG A 21 12.63 -11.32 -27.31
CA ARG A 21 12.23 -10.19 -26.47
C ARG A 21 10.86 -9.62 -26.89
N GLY A 22 10.01 -9.40 -25.89
CA GLY A 22 8.70 -8.78 -26.09
C GLY A 22 7.59 -9.74 -26.50
N LYS A 23 7.90 -11.04 -26.62
CA LYS A 23 6.94 -12.13 -26.79
C LYS A 23 6.49 -12.67 -25.41
N ILE A 24 5.36 -13.37 -25.40
CA ILE A 24 4.89 -14.17 -24.26
C ILE A 24 5.02 -15.66 -24.59
N CYS A 25 5.05 -16.48 -23.55
CA CYS A 25 5.33 -17.90 -23.63
C CYS A 25 4.78 -18.63 -22.40
N ALA A 26 4.60 -19.94 -22.48
CA ALA A 26 4.22 -20.79 -21.35
C ALA A 26 5.45 -21.50 -20.78
N ILE A 27 5.56 -21.55 -19.45
CA ILE A 27 6.48 -22.45 -18.76
C ILE A 27 5.91 -23.87 -18.91
N VAL A 28 6.62 -24.75 -19.61
CA VAL A 28 6.20 -26.15 -19.81
C VAL A 28 6.84 -27.07 -18.78
N ASP A 29 8.08 -26.75 -18.40
CA ASP A 29 8.88 -27.52 -17.46
C ASP A 29 9.83 -26.63 -16.65
N VAL A 30 10.33 -27.13 -15.53
CA VAL A 30 11.38 -26.50 -14.70
C VAL A 30 12.60 -27.41 -14.75
N ILE A 31 13.64 -26.98 -15.46
CA ILE A 31 14.84 -27.80 -15.73
C ILE A 31 15.75 -27.79 -14.50
N ASP A 32 15.95 -26.61 -13.92
CA ASP A 32 16.76 -26.40 -12.72
C ASP A 32 16.28 -25.13 -11.98
N GLN A 33 16.92 -24.78 -10.87
CA GLN A 33 16.59 -23.60 -10.07
C GLN A 33 16.62 -22.27 -10.86
N ASN A 34 17.38 -22.21 -11.96
CA ASN A 34 17.64 -20.99 -12.73
C ASN A 34 17.00 -20.98 -14.12
N ARG A 35 16.49 -22.12 -14.63
CA ARG A 35 15.98 -22.30 -16.01
C ARG A 35 14.67 -23.09 -16.07
N ALA A 36 13.76 -22.63 -16.93
CA ALA A 36 12.56 -23.36 -17.35
C ALA A 36 12.66 -23.79 -18.82
N LEU A 37 11.99 -24.89 -19.16
CA LEU A 37 11.64 -25.20 -20.54
C LEU A 37 10.40 -24.37 -20.90
N VAL A 38 10.50 -23.61 -21.98
CA VAL A 38 9.50 -22.63 -22.38
C VAL A 38 9.03 -22.94 -23.80
N ASP A 39 7.73 -22.76 -24.07
CA ASP A 39 7.12 -22.97 -25.39
C ASP A 39 6.08 -21.86 -25.66
N GLY A 40 6.03 -21.33 -26.89
CA GLY A 40 5.12 -20.23 -27.26
C GLY A 40 4.58 -20.39 -28.67
N PRO A 41 3.79 -21.46 -28.94
CA PRO A 41 3.41 -21.86 -30.29
C PRO A 41 2.57 -20.83 -31.05
N CYS A 42 1.82 -19.99 -30.34
CA CYS A 42 0.99 -18.93 -30.92
C CYS A 42 1.70 -17.57 -30.96
N THR A 43 2.93 -17.47 -30.44
CA THR A 43 3.69 -16.22 -30.30
C THR A 43 5.07 -16.29 -30.98
N SER A 44 5.28 -17.30 -31.84
CA SER A 44 6.53 -17.60 -32.54
C SER A 44 7.77 -17.73 -31.63
N VAL A 45 7.59 -18.26 -30.41
CA VAL A 45 8.71 -18.69 -29.55
C VAL A 45 8.86 -20.19 -29.70
N SER A 46 10.01 -20.65 -30.18
CA SER A 46 10.34 -22.08 -30.26
C SER A 46 10.54 -22.67 -28.87
N ARG A 47 10.31 -23.99 -28.75
CA ARG A 47 10.50 -24.72 -27.49
C ARG A 47 11.99 -24.73 -27.12
N GLN A 48 12.36 -24.02 -26.06
CA GLN A 48 13.76 -23.78 -25.69
C GLN A 48 13.94 -23.60 -24.17
N PRO A 49 15.14 -23.85 -23.62
CA PRO A 49 15.46 -23.52 -22.23
C PRO A 49 15.68 -22.00 -22.07
N ILE A 50 14.98 -21.37 -21.12
CA ILE A 50 15.12 -19.94 -20.80
C ILE A 50 15.36 -19.76 -19.29
N SER A 51 16.33 -18.91 -18.92
CA SER A 51 16.55 -18.58 -17.52
C SER A 51 15.41 -17.74 -16.92
N PHE A 52 15.00 -18.03 -15.68
CA PHE A 52 14.00 -17.25 -14.95
C PHE A 52 14.33 -15.76 -14.86
N LYS A 53 15.62 -15.37 -14.87
CA LYS A 53 16.04 -13.96 -14.89
C LYS A 53 15.56 -13.21 -16.16
N ARG A 54 15.30 -13.91 -17.27
CA ARG A 54 14.72 -13.37 -18.51
C ARG A 54 13.19 -13.31 -18.52
N LEU A 55 12.54 -14.00 -17.57
CA LEU A 55 11.10 -14.19 -17.54
C LEU A 55 10.44 -13.28 -16.51
N HIS A 56 9.41 -12.56 -16.92
CA HIS A 56 8.51 -11.88 -15.99
C HIS A 56 7.19 -12.63 -15.91
N LEU A 57 6.91 -13.23 -14.75
CA LEU A 57 5.67 -13.98 -14.53
C LEU A 57 4.45 -13.06 -14.65
N THR A 58 3.48 -13.50 -15.46
CA THR A 58 2.19 -12.82 -15.59
C THR A 58 1.17 -13.39 -14.59
N LYS A 59 -0.04 -12.81 -14.56
CA LYS A 59 -1.15 -13.36 -13.77
C LYS A 59 -1.76 -14.62 -14.40
N PHE A 60 -1.57 -14.82 -15.71
CA PHE A 60 -2.26 -15.83 -16.50
C PHE A 60 -1.61 -17.20 -16.33
N ARG A 61 -2.44 -18.24 -16.21
CA ARG A 61 -2.04 -19.63 -16.10
C ARG A 61 -3.02 -20.49 -16.89
N ILE A 62 -2.49 -21.36 -17.75
CA ILE A 62 -3.23 -22.44 -18.40
C ILE A 62 -2.87 -23.77 -17.73
N LYS A 63 -3.80 -24.74 -17.73
CA LYS A 63 -3.57 -26.07 -17.13
C LYS A 63 -3.31 -27.10 -18.24
N PHE A 64 -2.13 -27.69 -18.23
CA PHE A 64 -1.71 -28.80 -19.10
C PHE A 64 -0.71 -29.68 -18.33
N PRO A 65 -0.47 -30.96 -18.74
CA PRO A 65 0.42 -31.86 -17.99
C PRO A 65 1.90 -31.44 -18.04
N HIS A 66 2.68 -31.86 -17.06
CA HIS A 66 4.13 -31.66 -17.04
C HIS A 66 4.79 -32.14 -18.35
N SER A 67 5.75 -31.36 -18.86
CA SER A 67 6.45 -31.60 -20.13
C SER A 67 5.57 -31.81 -21.40
N ALA A 68 4.31 -31.35 -21.38
CA ALA A 68 3.37 -31.49 -22.50
C ALA A 68 3.94 -31.09 -23.88
N SER A 69 3.54 -31.80 -24.94
CA SER A 69 3.96 -31.49 -26.32
C SER A 69 3.40 -30.15 -26.81
N THR A 70 4.09 -29.51 -27.76
CA THR A 70 3.70 -28.22 -28.35
C THR A 70 2.29 -28.22 -28.92
N ARG A 71 1.77 -29.37 -29.41
CA ARG A 71 0.37 -29.52 -29.84
C ARG A 71 -0.61 -29.33 -28.68
N VAL A 72 -0.34 -29.94 -27.54
CA VAL A 72 -1.17 -29.81 -26.32
C VAL A 72 -1.10 -28.39 -25.78
N VAL A 73 0.10 -27.79 -25.73
CA VAL A 73 0.29 -26.39 -25.30
C VAL A 73 -0.49 -25.43 -26.20
N ARG A 74 -0.42 -25.60 -27.53
CA ARG A 74 -1.18 -24.79 -28.51
C ARG A 74 -2.69 -24.90 -28.30
N ASN A 75 -3.20 -26.12 -28.11
CA ASN A 75 -4.62 -26.35 -27.88
C ASN A 75 -5.10 -25.70 -26.56
N ALA A 76 -4.33 -25.85 -25.47
CA ALA A 76 -4.65 -25.22 -24.19
C ALA A 76 -4.57 -23.69 -24.25
N TRP A 77 -3.59 -23.14 -24.96
CA TRP A 77 -3.40 -21.70 -25.16
C TRP A 77 -4.57 -21.06 -25.91
N ASN A 78 -5.04 -21.72 -26.97
CA ASN A 78 -6.17 -21.26 -27.76
C ASN A 78 -7.50 -21.44 -27.01
N LYS A 79 -7.69 -22.57 -26.30
CA LYS A 79 -8.89 -22.80 -25.47
C LYS A 79 -9.07 -21.76 -24.35
N ALA A 80 -7.96 -21.24 -23.83
CA ALA A 80 -7.97 -20.19 -22.81
C ALA A 80 -7.82 -18.76 -23.39
N ASP A 81 -7.85 -18.61 -24.72
CA ASP A 81 -7.81 -17.33 -25.44
C ASP A 81 -6.69 -16.34 -25.00
N VAL A 82 -5.57 -16.89 -24.50
CA VAL A 82 -4.50 -16.17 -23.80
C VAL A 82 -3.96 -14.97 -24.59
N THR A 83 -3.88 -15.10 -25.92
CA THR A 83 -3.42 -14.02 -26.81
C THR A 83 -4.35 -12.80 -26.75
N LYS A 84 -5.67 -13.00 -26.69
CA LYS A 84 -6.67 -11.92 -26.57
C LYS A 84 -6.55 -11.25 -25.21
N GLU A 85 -6.62 -12.03 -24.13
CA GLU A 85 -6.51 -11.53 -22.75
C GLU A 85 -5.20 -10.75 -22.51
N TRP A 86 -4.09 -11.24 -23.07
CA TRP A 86 -2.81 -10.54 -22.99
C TRP A 86 -2.87 -9.18 -23.69
N ASN A 87 -3.35 -9.13 -24.94
CA ASN A 87 -3.43 -7.92 -25.74
C ASN A 87 -4.35 -6.86 -25.12
N GLU A 88 -5.39 -7.28 -24.40
CA GLU A 88 -6.27 -6.38 -23.65
C GLU A 88 -5.60 -5.74 -22.44
N THR A 89 -4.53 -6.34 -21.89
CA THR A 89 -3.87 -5.79 -20.70
C THR A 89 -3.26 -4.42 -20.97
N ASN A 90 -3.30 -3.57 -19.94
CA ASN A 90 -2.58 -2.28 -19.95
C ASN A 90 -1.06 -2.45 -20.16
N TRP A 91 -0.49 -3.63 -19.92
CA TRP A 91 0.92 -3.91 -20.19
C TRP A 91 1.17 -4.12 -21.69
N ALA A 92 0.41 -4.99 -22.36
CA ALA A 92 0.52 -5.17 -23.81
C ALA A 92 0.19 -3.88 -24.57
N LYS A 93 -0.85 -3.14 -24.16
CA LYS A 93 -1.18 -1.81 -24.72
C LYS A 93 -0.03 -0.81 -24.59
N LYS A 94 0.69 -0.78 -23.45
CA LYS A 94 1.89 0.05 -23.27
C LYS A 94 3.05 -0.40 -24.17
N LEU A 95 3.27 -1.71 -24.32
CA LEU A 95 4.30 -2.27 -25.21
C LEU A 95 4.02 -1.95 -26.68
N ALA A 96 2.77 -2.08 -27.12
CA ALA A 96 2.34 -1.70 -28.47
C ALA A 96 2.52 -0.20 -28.72
N ALA A 97 2.10 0.66 -27.78
CA ALA A 97 2.32 2.10 -27.86
C ALA A 97 3.81 2.49 -27.89
N ALA A 98 4.69 1.75 -27.20
CA ALA A 98 6.13 1.95 -27.28
C ALA A 98 6.69 1.55 -28.66
N LYS A 99 6.27 0.41 -29.23
CA LYS A 99 6.63 0.01 -30.60
C LYS A 99 6.22 1.08 -31.63
N ILE A 100 5.01 1.61 -31.52
CA ILE A 100 4.51 2.68 -32.41
C ILE A 100 5.34 3.96 -32.26
N LYS A 101 5.66 4.38 -31.03
CA LYS A 101 6.53 5.55 -30.79
C LYS A 101 7.92 5.40 -31.39
N ASN A 102 8.52 4.21 -31.29
CA ASN A 102 9.85 3.95 -31.84
C ASN A 102 9.85 3.95 -33.39
N LYS A 103 8.74 3.55 -34.02
CA LYS A 103 8.54 3.62 -35.49
C LYS A 103 8.07 5.01 -35.98
N MET A 104 7.75 5.94 -35.07
CA MET A 104 7.08 7.19 -35.41
C MET A 104 7.98 8.13 -36.22
N THR A 105 7.51 8.52 -37.41
CA THR A 105 8.16 9.52 -38.27
C THR A 105 8.06 10.91 -37.66
N ASP A 106 8.86 11.87 -38.15
CA ASP A 106 8.83 13.23 -37.59
C ASP A 106 7.47 13.92 -37.77
N PHE A 107 6.86 13.79 -38.94
CA PHE A 107 5.53 14.33 -39.23
C PHE A 107 4.45 13.75 -38.28
N ASP A 108 4.57 12.47 -37.91
CA ASP A 108 3.66 11.86 -36.92
C ASP A 108 3.89 12.38 -35.50
N ARG A 109 5.12 12.76 -35.14
CA ARG A 109 5.41 13.47 -33.87
C ARG A 109 4.76 14.85 -33.86
N PHE A 110 4.78 15.57 -34.97
CA PHE A 110 4.08 16.86 -35.12
C PHE A 110 2.56 16.71 -34.96
N LYS A 111 1.94 15.72 -35.64
CA LYS A 111 0.51 15.38 -35.44
C LYS A 111 0.21 15.09 -33.97
N LEU A 112 1.02 14.24 -33.33
CA LEU A 112 0.86 13.87 -31.92
C LEU A 112 1.05 15.07 -30.98
N TYR A 113 1.95 15.99 -31.29
CA TYR A 113 2.13 17.25 -30.55
C TYR A 113 0.87 18.12 -30.64
N LYS A 114 0.33 18.36 -31.85
CA LYS A 114 -0.90 19.14 -32.04
C LYS A 114 -2.10 18.49 -31.35
N ALA A 115 -2.26 17.16 -31.46
CA ALA A 115 -3.31 16.42 -30.75
C ALA A 115 -3.20 16.55 -29.22
N LYS A 116 -1.98 16.47 -28.66
CA LYS A 116 -1.74 16.74 -27.23
C LYS A 116 -2.07 18.18 -26.84
N GLN A 117 -1.70 19.17 -27.66
CA GLN A 117 -1.97 20.58 -27.40
C GLN A 117 -3.49 20.84 -27.28
N THR A 118 -4.27 20.32 -28.22
CA THR A 118 -5.75 20.40 -28.19
C THR A 118 -6.33 19.68 -26.98
N ARG A 119 -5.88 18.44 -26.69
CA ARG A 119 -6.33 17.68 -25.50
C ARG A 119 -6.06 18.43 -24.21
N ASN A 120 -4.86 18.99 -24.05
CA ASN A 120 -4.46 19.72 -22.84
C ASN A 120 -5.29 21.00 -22.67
N ARG A 121 -5.60 21.72 -23.76
CA ARG A 121 -6.50 22.90 -23.73
C ARG A 121 -7.89 22.54 -23.20
N ILE A 122 -8.48 21.43 -23.67
CA ILE A 122 -9.79 20.95 -23.21
C ILE A 122 -9.73 20.56 -21.72
N ILE A 123 -8.74 19.76 -21.32
CA ILE A 123 -8.56 19.33 -19.91
C ILE A 123 -8.38 20.55 -19.00
N HIS A 124 -7.58 21.53 -19.40
CA HIS A 124 -7.35 22.76 -18.62
C HIS A 124 -8.63 23.57 -18.44
N ARG A 125 -9.45 23.71 -19.51
CA ARG A 125 -10.77 24.38 -19.43
C ARG A 125 -11.70 23.71 -18.42
N GLU A 126 -11.84 22.38 -18.47
CA GLU A 126 -12.71 21.66 -17.53
C GLU A 126 -12.14 21.68 -16.10
N TYR A 127 -10.81 21.59 -15.94
CA TYR A 127 -10.14 21.76 -14.65
C TYR A 127 -10.42 23.15 -14.03
N LEU A 128 -10.39 24.23 -14.81
CA LEU A 128 -10.73 25.57 -14.32
C LEU A 128 -12.19 25.66 -13.84
N LYS A 129 -13.15 25.04 -14.55
CA LYS A 129 -14.55 24.94 -14.10
C LYS A 129 -14.69 24.16 -12.78
N LEU A 130 -13.97 23.05 -12.64
CA LEU A 130 -13.95 22.27 -11.39
C LEU A 130 -13.30 23.06 -10.25
N LYS A 131 -12.20 23.78 -10.51
CA LYS A 131 -11.50 24.62 -9.52
C LYS A 131 -12.37 25.80 -9.05
N THR A 132 -13.10 26.47 -9.94
CA THR A 132 -14.02 27.54 -9.54
C THR A 132 -15.21 27.01 -8.76
N ARG A 133 -15.78 25.84 -9.14
CA ARG A 133 -16.82 25.14 -8.35
C ARG A 133 -16.30 24.78 -6.95
N LEU A 134 -15.10 24.19 -6.86
CA LEU A 134 -14.46 23.83 -5.59
C LEU A 134 -14.23 25.05 -4.68
N LYS A 135 -13.82 26.20 -5.24
CA LYS A 135 -13.66 27.45 -4.48
C LYS A 135 -14.99 27.99 -3.96
N LYS A 136 -16.09 27.84 -4.72
CA LYS A 136 -17.45 28.25 -4.30
C LYS A 136 -18.06 27.32 -3.24
N SER A 137 -17.81 26.02 -3.33
CA SER A 137 -18.32 25.02 -2.39
C SER A 137 -17.18 24.11 -1.92
N PRO A 138 -16.34 24.56 -0.96
CA PRO A 138 -15.24 23.76 -0.45
C PRO A 138 -15.81 22.50 0.24
N PRO A 139 -15.33 21.29 -0.12
CA PRO A 139 -15.79 20.08 0.54
C PRO A 139 -15.38 20.14 2.01
N LYS A 140 -16.34 19.94 2.92
CA LYS A 140 -16.05 19.83 4.36
C LYS A 140 -14.97 18.76 4.54
N LEU A 141 -13.80 19.18 5.04
CA LEU A 141 -12.72 18.29 5.38
C LEU A 141 -13.25 17.29 6.43
N LYS A 142 -13.57 16.08 5.98
CA LYS A 142 -13.83 14.96 6.90
C LYS A 142 -12.48 14.61 7.52
N LEU A 143 -12.12 15.30 8.61
CA LEU A 143 -11.15 14.77 9.55
C LEU A 143 -11.63 13.36 9.86
N LYS A 144 -10.81 12.36 9.51
CA LYS A 144 -10.95 11.02 10.09
C LYS A 144 -10.66 11.21 11.58
N ARG A 145 -11.71 11.49 12.35
CA ARG A 145 -11.71 11.22 13.78
C ARG A 145 -11.53 9.70 13.87
N HIS A 146 -10.28 9.27 14.02
CA HIS A 146 -9.97 7.92 14.44
C HIS A 146 -10.63 7.77 15.80
N ALA A 147 -11.83 7.20 15.78
CA ALA A 147 -12.63 7.00 16.96
C ALA A 147 -11.91 5.94 17.79
N ASN A 148 -11.11 6.40 18.75
CA ASN A 148 -10.50 5.57 19.78
C ASN A 148 -11.62 5.03 20.68
N LYS A 149 -12.40 4.08 20.15
CA LYS A 149 -13.44 3.33 20.87
C LYS A 149 -12.85 2.68 22.13
N SER A 150 -11.58 2.32 22.07
CA SER A 150 -10.76 1.90 23.21
C SER A 150 -10.72 2.93 24.34
N ALA A 151 -10.43 4.20 24.09
CA ALA A 151 -10.31 5.22 25.13
C ALA A 151 -11.63 5.45 25.89
N VAL A 152 -12.77 5.48 25.17
CA VAL A 152 -14.10 5.64 25.78
C VAL A 152 -14.52 4.37 26.55
N ALA A 153 -14.16 3.17 26.06
CA ALA A 153 -14.41 1.92 26.78
C ALA A 153 -13.56 1.78 28.05
N ILE A 154 -12.27 2.18 28.00
CA ILE A 154 -11.35 2.16 29.14
C ILE A 154 -11.81 3.16 30.22
N ALA A 155 -12.27 4.36 29.82
CA ALA A 155 -12.84 5.33 30.76
C ALA A 155 -14.10 4.80 31.47
N ARG A 156 -14.99 4.12 30.74
CA ARG A 156 -16.20 3.50 31.31
C ARG A 156 -15.87 2.34 32.27
N HIS A 157 -14.93 1.46 31.92
CA HIS A 157 -14.50 0.38 32.82
C HIS A 157 -13.82 0.89 34.09
N ARG A 158 -13.09 2.01 34.05
CA ARG A 158 -12.52 2.65 35.25
C ARG A 158 -13.59 3.21 36.18
N ALA A 159 -14.67 3.80 35.64
CA ALA A 159 -15.77 4.31 36.45
C ALA A 159 -16.58 3.19 37.15
N ILE A 160 -16.73 2.03 36.51
CA ILE A 160 -17.50 0.89 37.04
C ILE A 160 -16.73 0.11 38.13
N LYS A 161 -15.39 0.20 38.18
CA LYS A 161 -14.55 -0.52 39.16
C LYS A 161 -14.29 0.23 40.48
N ALA A 162 -14.89 1.40 40.68
CA ALA A 162 -14.80 2.15 41.92
C ALA A 162 -15.97 1.77 42.86
N GLU A 163 -15.81 0.71 43.65
CA GLU A 163 -16.75 0.43 44.75
C GLU A 163 -16.59 1.48 45.87
N PRO A 164 -17.70 2.00 46.45
CA PRO A 164 -17.64 2.87 47.61
C PRO A 164 -17.21 2.09 48.87
N PRO A 165 -16.52 2.72 49.83
CA PRO A 165 -16.10 2.07 51.07
C PRO A 165 -17.31 1.61 51.90
N LYS A 166 -17.27 0.38 52.40
CA LYS A 166 -18.37 -0.24 53.18
C LYS A 166 -18.53 0.45 54.55
N PRO A 167 -19.76 0.60 55.08
CA PRO A 167 -19.98 1.24 56.38
C PRO A 167 -19.60 0.32 57.54
N VAL A 168 -19.01 0.89 58.60
CA VAL A 168 -18.86 0.23 59.90
C VAL A 168 -19.54 1.10 60.95
N GLU A 169 -20.59 0.59 61.58
CA GLU A 169 -21.33 1.27 62.63
C GLU A 169 -20.47 1.50 63.88
N LYS A 170 -20.67 2.64 64.55
CA LYS A 170 -20.21 2.87 65.92
C LYS A 170 -21.36 3.44 66.75
N LYS A 171 -21.67 2.74 67.85
CA LYS A 171 -22.72 3.11 68.81
C LYS A 171 -22.34 4.38 69.58
N GLU A 172 -23.36 5.13 70.00
CA GLU A 172 -23.21 6.38 70.75
C GLU A 172 -22.65 6.17 72.17
N VAL A 173 -21.83 7.13 72.64
CA VAL A 173 -21.78 7.54 74.06
C VAL A 173 -21.55 9.06 74.12
N LYS A 174 -22.38 9.79 74.89
CA LYS A 174 -22.23 11.24 75.13
C LYS A 174 -21.40 11.53 76.38
N LYS A 175 -20.45 12.49 76.27
CA LYS A 175 -19.96 13.52 77.24
C LYS A 175 -19.63 13.10 78.71
N PRO A 176 -18.62 13.72 79.37
CA PRO A 176 -18.59 15.17 79.57
C PRO A 176 -17.20 15.86 79.46
N GLU A 177 -17.20 17.17 79.72
CA GLU A 177 -16.08 18.12 79.60
C GLU A 177 -15.28 18.25 80.91
N LYS A 178 -13.99 18.64 80.83
CA LYS A 178 -13.44 19.96 81.27
C LYS A 178 -11.90 19.99 81.44
N ILE A 179 -11.40 21.22 81.69
CA ILE A 179 -10.13 21.63 82.35
C ILE A 179 -9.00 22.11 81.39
N VAL A 180 -8.15 23.01 81.92
CA VAL A 180 -7.61 24.22 81.26
C VAL A 180 -6.07 24.33 81.30
N LYS A 181 -5.49 24.90 80.22
CA LYS A 181 -4.18 25.58 80.01
C LYS A 181 -2.98 25.39 80.99
N LYS A 182 -1.81 25.11 80.39
CA LYS A 182 -0.44 25.69 80.58
C LYS A 182 0.32 25.50 79.24
N GLY A 183 1.36 26.23 78.81
CA GLY A 183 2.11 27.40 79.31
C GLY A 183 3.10 27.94 78.23
N ARG A 184 4.05 28.82 78.56
CA ARG A 184 5.21 29.26 77.71
C ARG A 184 6.40 29.67 78.62
N PRO A 185 7.69 29.46 78.25
CA PRO A 185 8.59 30.54 77.76
C PRO A 185 9.64 30.05 76.68
N GLU A 186 10.05 30.81 75.63
CA GLU A 186 11.27 31.68 75.45
C GLU A 186 12.64 30.94 75.23
N LYS A 187 13.80 31.47 74.71
CA LYS A 187 14.27 32.80 74.23
C LYS A 187 15.55 32.76 73.32
N GLY A 188 15.59 33.51 72.19
CA GLY A 188 16.81 34.15 71.58
C GLY A 188 17.82 33.33 70.71
N ALA A 189 18.91 33.92 70.15
CA ALA A 189 19.04 34.91 69.04
C ALA A 189 20.53 35.25 68.63
N LYS A 190 20.75 35.81 67.40
CA LYS A 190 21.97 36.57 66.88
C LYS A 190 23.22 35.74 66.41
N LYS A 191 24.13 36.16 65.50
CA LYS A 191 24.29 37.33 64.56
C LYS A 191 25.44 37.14 63.51
N ALA A 192 25.57 38.11 62.58
CA ALA A 192 26.79 38.59 61.84
C ALA A 192 27.21 37.86 60.52
N GLN A 193 27.78 38.50 59.48
CA GLN A 193 28.09 39.94 59.20
C GLN A 193 28.10 40.28 57.68
N LYS A 194 28.54 41.49 57.30
CA LYS A 194 28.28 42.22 56.03
C LYS A 194 29.56 42.52 55.22
N VAL A 195 29.51 42.51 53.87
CA VAL A 195 30.41 43.30 53.00
C VAL A 195 29.64 43.83 51.77
N GLU A 196 29.85 45.10 51.42
CA GLU A 196 29.49 45.74 50.14
C GLU A 196 30.77 46.02 49.36
N THR A 197 30.71 46.03 48.02
CA THR A 197 31.58 46.90 47.20
C THR A 197 30.80 47.49 46.03
N LYS A 198 30.97 48.80 45.83
CA LYS A 198 30.49 49.57 44.68
C LYS A 198 31.61 49.68 43.64
N THR A 199 31.25 49.72 42.37
CA THR A 199 31.45 50.87 41.46
C THR A 199 30.61 50.65 40.20
#